data_AF-A0A6A5TD93-F1
#
_entry.id   AF-A0A6A5TD93-F1
#
_cell.length_a   1.000
_cell.length_b   1.000
_cell.length_c   1.000
_cell.angle_alpha   90.00
_cell.angle_beta   90.00
_cell.angle_gamma   90.00
#
_symmetry.space_group_name_H-M   'P 1'
#
loop_
_entity.id
_entity.type
_entity.pdbx_description
1 polymer ?
#
loop_
_entity_poly.entity_id
_entity_poly.type
_entity_poly.pdbx_seq_one_letter_code
_entity_poly.pdbx_strand_id
1 'polypeptide(L)'
;TFYVHEAVLVTHSGFFRAAVKSEWRTDPTKPIDLTDECASVFNIYVLWLYTGEIGFLTPTTLFYEAQVTLAHAYVLGAKLHDPAFRNAVVSALFTFLKKNKKDCACNAFIKVVYVGTAKGAPARRLAIDAWATRGHSKFSGLENLVEETCVEFVHDVLKEVLKIRPDTRSDNVWEKEPERYFVKDDTNED
;
A
#
# COMPACT_ATOMS: atom_id res chain seq x y z
N THR A 1 -24.37 11.80 -0.26
CA THR A 1 -24.33 12.26 1.14
C THR A 1 -24.45 11.08 2.07
N PHE A 2 -23.65 11.05 3.13
CA PHE A 2 -23.72 10.03 4.18
C PHE A 2 -24.23 10.66 5.47
N TYR A 3 -25.09 9.95 6.19
CA TYR A 3 -25.57 10.35 7.52
C TYR A 3 -25.01 9.37 8.53
N VAL A 4 -24.09 9.84 9.38
CA VAL A 4 -23.36 9.02 10.36
C VAL A 4 -23.48 9.68 11.72
N HIS A 5 -23.66 8.86 12.77
CA HIS A 5 -23.73 9.38 14.14
C HIS A 5 -22.40 10.03 14.53
N GLU A 6 -22.46 11.28 15.00
CA GLU A 6 -21.28 12.06 15.39
C GLU A 6 -20.43 11.33 16.42
N ALA A 7 -21.07 10.76 17.45
CA ALA A 7 -20.39 10.01 18.51
C ALA A 7 -19.52 8.88 17.95
N VAL A 8 -19.97 8.22 16.89
CA VAL A 8 -19.23 7.12 16.24
C VAL A 8 -18.04 7.67 15.44
N LEU A 9 -18.25 8.74 14.66
CA LEU A 9 -17.18 9.39 13.88
C LEU A 9 -16.04 9.88 14.76
N VAL A 10 -16.37 10.59 15.85
CA VAL A 10 -15.36 11.20 16.71
C VAL A 10 -14.68 10.19 17.61
N THR A 11 -15.24 9.00 17.83
CA THR A 11 -14.62 8.00 18.71
C THR A 11 -13.25 7.58 18.19
N HIS A 12 -13.14 7.30 16.90
CA HIS A 12 -11.93 6.72 16.30
C HIS A 12 -11.10 7.71 15.47
N SER A 13 -11.73 8.70 14.83
CA SER A 13 -11.04 9.62 13.93
C SER A 13 -10.58 10.90 14.61
N GLY A 14 -9.26 11.14 14.58
CA GLY A 14 -8.70 12.44 14.98
C GLY A 14 -9.17 13.59 14.08
N PHE A 15 -9.37 13.32 12.79
CA PHE A 15 -9.88 14.29 11.82
C PHE A 15 -11.31 14.74 12.18
N PHE A 16 -12.25 13.81 12.35
CA PHE A 16 -13.64 14.17 12.66
C PHE A 16 -13.75 14.81 14.04
N ARG A 17 -12.96 14.35 15.03
CA ARG A 17 -12.89 14.99 16.35
C ARG A 17 -12.42 16.45 16.27
N ALA A 18 -11.54 16.79 15.34
CA ALA A 18 -11.15 18.17 15.09
C ALA A 18 -12.20 18.93 14.28
N ALA A 19 -12.84 18.29 13.30
CA ALA A 19 -13.79 18.91 12.39
C ALA A 19 -15.13 19.29 13.06
N VAL A 20 -15.55 18.58 14.11
CA VAL A 20 -16.80 18.90 14.84
C VAL A 20 -16.64 19.90 15.97
N LYS A 21 -15.39 20.28 16.31
CA LYS A 21 -15.13 21.26 17.37
C LYS A 21 -15.75 22.61 17.06
N SER A 22 -16.41 23.20 18.04
CA SER A 22 -17.11 24.49 17.90
C SER A 22 -16.19 25.65 17.58
N GLU A 23 -14.90 25.57 17.94
CA GLU A 23 -13.91 26.60 17.60
C GLU A 23 -13.65 26.69 16.09
N TRP A 24 -13.91 25.62 15.33
CA TRP A 24 -13.69 25.55 13.88
C TRP A 24 -15.00 25.46 13.09
N ARG A 25 -16.07 24.97 13.70
CA ARG A 25 -17.36 24.72 13.06
C ARG A 25 -18.36 25.81 13.44
N THR A 26 -18.47 26.82 12.58
CA THR A 26 -19.40 27.95 12.75
C THR A 26 -20.87 27.56 12.57
N ASP A 27 -21.15 26.51 11.80
CA ASP A 27 -22.50 25.97 11.58
C ASP A 27 -22.51 24.43 11.75
N PRO A 28 -23.14 23.91 12.81
CA PRO A 28 -23.23 22.47 13.03
C PRO A 28 -24.18 21.76 12.04
N THR A 29 -25.06 22.49 11.36
CA THR A 29 -25.97 21.94 10.35
C THR A 29 -25.28 21.74 8.99
N LYS A 30 -24.19 22.45 8.75
CA LYS A 30 -23.40 22.31 7.51
C LYS A 30 -22.69 20.95 7.48
N PRO A 31 -22.81 20.18 6.38
CA PRO A 31 -22.11 18.91 6.24
C PRO A 31 -20.59 19.10 6.17
N ILE A 32 -19.84 18.09 6.62
CA ILE A 32 -18.39 18.02 6.41
C ILE A 32 -18.16 17.63 4.95
N ASP A 33 -17.41 18.46 4.24
CA ASP A 33 -17.08 18.23 2.83
C ASP A 33 -15.94 17.22 2.72
N LEU A 34 -16.19 16.15 1.97
CA LEU A 34 -15.27 15.07 1.62
C LEU A 34 -15.45 14.70 0.14
N THR A 35 -15.81 15.68 -0.69
CA THR A 35 -16.07 15.47 -2.12
C THR A 35 -14.83 15.08 -2.93
N ASP A 36 -13.63 15.28 -2.37
CA ASP A 36 -12.36 14.78 -2.88
C ASP A 36 -12.12 13.28 -2.61
N GLU A 37 -12.90 12.68 -1.71
CA GLU A 37 -12.82 11.25 -1.39
C GLU A 37 -13.80 10.42 -2.23
N CYS A 38 -13.37 9.20 -2.56
CA CYS A 38 -14.22 8.25 -3.26
C CYS A 38 -15.35 7.75 -2.35
N ALA A 39 -16.61 7.98 -2.75
CA ALA A 39 -17.78 7.61 -1.96
C ALA A 39 -17.85 6.11 -1.61
N SER A 40 -17.41 5.21 -2.50
CA SER A 40 -17.40 3.76 -2.22
C SER A 40 -16.37 3.39 -1.15
N VAL A 41 -15.21 4.05 -1.14
CA VAL A 41 -14.17 3.87 -0.12
C VAL A 41 -14.63 4.44 1.22
N PHE A 42 -15.28 5.60 1.21
CA PHE A 42 -15.88 6.15 2.41
C PHE A 42 -16.98 5.26 2.98
N ASN A 43 -17.79 4.61 2.12
CA ASN A 43 -18.79 3.66 2.58
C ASN A 43 -18.18 2.47 3.35
N ILE A 44 -16.98 2.00 2.97
CA ILE A 44 -16.26 0.97 3.73
C ILE A 44 -15.92 1.46 5.14
N TYR A 45 -15.48 2.71 5.26
CA TYR A 45 -15.22 3.33 6.57
C TYR A 45 -16.49 3.42 7.42
N VAL A 46 -17.61 3.86 6.83
CA VAL A 46 -18.90 3.92 7.51
C VAL A 46 -19.36 2.54 7.98
N LEU A 47 -19.27 1.52 7.12
CA LEU A 47 -19.63 0.15 7.51
C LEU A 47 -18.76 -0.33 8.69
N TRP A 48 -17.45 -0.15 8.60
CA TRP A 48 -16.52 -0.52 9.67
C TRP A 48 -16.83 0.19 11.00
N LEU A 49 -17.20 1.47 10.96
CA LEU A 49 -17.56 2.23 12.16
C LEU A 49 -18.73 1.60 12.93
N TYR A 50 -19.67 0.93 12.24
CA TYR A 50 -20.82 0.27 12.88
C TYR A 50 -20.60 -1.21 13.17
N THR A 51 -19.84 -1.92 12.33
CA THR A 51 -19.71 -3.39 12.43
C THR A 51 -18.38 -3.84 13.03
N GLY A 52 -17.37 -2.97 13.03
CA GLY A 52 -15.98 -3.34 13.32
C GLY A 52 -15.29 -4.12 12.21
N GLU A 53 -15.97 -4.38 11.09
CA GLU A 53 -15.49 -5.23 9.99
C GLU A 53 -15.27 -4.45 8.69
N ILE A 54 -14.23 -4.81 7.95
CA ILE A 54 -13.96 -4.24 6.62
C ILE A 54 -14.80 -5.00 5.59
N GLY A 55 -16.02 -4.50 5.35
CA GLY A 55 -16.94 -5.01 4.33
C GLY A 55 -16.70 -4.35 2.97
N PHE A 56 -16.02 -5.05 2.06
CA PHE A 56 -15.71 -4.53 0.71
C PHE A 56 -15.82 -5.57 -0.42
N LEU A 57 -15.90 -6.86 -0.07
CA LEU A 57 -15.96 -7.94 -1.05
C LEU A 57 -17.41 -8.23 -1.43
N THR A 58 -17.67 -8.24 -2.73
CA THR A 58 -18.84 -8.87 -3.35
C THR A 58 -18.42 -10.17 -4.03
N PRO A 59 -19.36 -11.09 -4.36
CA PRO A 59 -19.04 -12.30 -5.12
C PRO A 59 -18.35 -12.05 -6.46
N THR A 60 -18.48 -10.84 -7.01
CA THR A 60 -17.93 -10.42 -8.30
C THR A 60 -16.64 -9.61 -8.19
N THR A 61 -16.16 -9.30 -6.98
CA THR A 61 -14.96 -8.46 -6.81
C THR A 61 -13.72 -9.16 -7.34
N LEU A 62 -13.03 -8.54 -8.30
CA LEU A 62 -11.80 -9.11 -8.85
C LEU A 62 -10.66 -9.05 -7.82
N PHE A 63 -9.74 -10.00 -7.91
CA PHE A 63 -8.63 -10.12 -6.96
C PHE A 63 -7.76 -8.86 -6.87
N TYR A 64 -7.54 -8.20 -8.01
CA TYR A 64 -6.78 -6.95 -8.09
C TYR A 64 -7.56 -5.76 -7.52
N GLU A 65 -8.85 -5.64 -7.86
CA GLU A 65 -9.74 -4.56 -7.38
C GLU A 65 -9.89 -4.59 -5.86
N ALA A 66 -9.98 -5.79 -5.27
CA ALA A 66 -10.01 -5.98 -3.83
C ALA A 66 -8.82 -5.33 -3.12
N GLN A 67 -7.60 -5.54 -3.65
CA GLN A 67 -6.40 -4.97 -3.05
C GLN A 67 -6.32 -3.46 -3.26
N VAL A 68 -6.64 -2.97 -4.45
CA VAL A 68 -6.67 -1.52 -4.72
C VAL A 68 -7.68 -0.82 -3.80
N THR A 69 -8.85 -1.43 -3.57
CA THR A 69 -9.87 -0.94 -2.64
C THR A 69 -9.33 -0.88 -1.21
N LEU A 70 -8.63 -1.92 -0.73
CA LEU A 70 -7.98 -1.91 0.57
C LEU A 70 -6.87 -0.85 0.68
N ALA A 71 -6.11 -0.61 -0.40
CA ALA A 71 -5.10 0.44 -0.44
C ALA A 71 -5.72 1.82 -0.25
N HIS A 72 -6.80 2.11 -0.98
CA HIS A 72 -7.53 3.37 -0.83
C HIS A 72 -8.18 3.51 0.55
N ALA A 73 -8.73 2.43 1.12
CA ALA A 73 -9.25 2.45 2.48
C ALA A 73 -8.15 2.76 3.51
N TYR A 74 -6.94 2.20 3.34
CA TYR A 74 -5.81 2.51 4.21
C TYR A 74 -5.41 4.00 4.11
N VAL A 75 -5.33 4.53 2.88
CA VAL A 75 -5.04 5.94 2.61
C VAL A 75 -6.10 6.85 3.24
N LEU A 76 -7.39 6.52 3.08
CA LEU A 76 -8.48 7.23 3.75
C LEU A 76 -8.29 7.23 5.26
N GLY A 77 -7.99 6.08 5.88
CA GLY A 77 -7.70 6.00 7.32
C GLY A 77 -6.50 6.84 7.76
N ALA A 78 -5.50 7.02 6.89
CA ALA A 78 -4.37 7.91 7.17
C ALA A 78 -4.82 9.39 7.19
N LYS A 79 -5.60 9.81 6.19
CA LYS A 79 -6.18 11.17 6.11
C LYS A 79 -7.13 11.46 7.26
N LEU A 80 -7.95 10.48 7.65
CA LEU A 80 -8.89 10.60 8.77
C LEU A 80 -8.21 10.52 10.15
N HIS A 81 -6.89 10.34 10.21
CA HIS A 81 -6.15 10.13 11.45
C HIS A 81 -6.76 9.01 12.33
N ASP A 82 -7.17 7.91 11.70
CA ASP A 82 -7.83 6.78 12.36
C ASP A 82 -6.90 5.54 12.32
N PRO A 83 -6.11 5.31 13.39
CA PRO A 83 -5.22 4.14 13.44
C PRO A 83 -5.99 2.82 13.58
N ALA A 84 -7.16 2.82 14.23
CA ALA A 84 -7.94 1.61 14.43
C ALA A 84 -8.48 1.10 13.08
N PHE A 85 -9.00 2.00 12.24
CA PHE A 85 -9.42 1.67 10.89
C PHE A 85 -8.26 1.17 10.03
N ARG A 86 -7.12 1.85 10.04
CA ARG A 86 -5.92 1.41 9.30
C ARG A 86 -5.47 0.01 9.69
N ASN A 87 -5.52 -0.33 10.98
CA ASN A 87 -5.19 -1.66 11.46
C ASN A 87 -6.22 -2.71 10.99
N ALA A 88 -7.51 -2.37 11.02
CA ALA A 88 -8.56 -3.25 10.51
C ALA A 88 -8.39 -3.52 9.00
N VAL A 89 -8.02 -2.50 8.20
CA VAL A 89 -7.73 -2.65 6.77
C VAL A 89 -6.53 -3.58 6.53
N VAL A 90 -5.45 -3.46 7.32
CA VAL A 90 -4.30 -4.36 7.21
C VAL A 90 -4.67 -5.79 7.58
N SER A 91 -5.47 -6.00 8.64
CA SER A 91 -5.99 -7.31 9.01
C SER A 91 -6.85 -7.93 7.90
N ALA A 92 -7.68 -7.12 7.25
CA ALA A 92 -8.49 -7.55 6.10
C ALA A 92 -7.60 -7.93 4.90
N LEU A 93 -6.54 -7.16 4.62
CA LEU A 93 -5.56 -7.49 3.60
C LEU A 93 -4.88 -8.84 3.87
N PHE A 94 -4.41 -9.09 5.09
CA PHE A 94 -3.79 -10.38 5.42
C PHE A 94 -4.75 -11.56 5.26
N THR A 95 -5.99 -11.38 5.72
CA THR A 95 -7.04 -12.39 5.56
C THR A 95 -7.30 -12.67 4.07
N PHE A 96 -7.37 -11.62 3.26
CA PHE A 96 -7.57 -11.71 1.82
C PHE A 96 -6.40 -12.41 1.11
N LEU A 97 -5.16 -12.03 1.41
CA LEU A 97 -3.95 -12.65 0.83
C LEU A 97 -3.87 -14.14 1.20
N LYS A 98 -4.10 -14.48 2.48
CA LYS A 98 -4.11 -15.86 2.96
C LYS A 98 -5.16 -16.70 2.25
N LYS A 99 -6.39 -16.21 2.13
CA LYS A 99 -7.49 -16.89 1.44
C LYS A 99 -7.16 -17.20 -0.02
N ASN A 100 -6.45 -16.29 -0.69
CA ASN A 100 -6.09 -16.42 -2.10
C ASN A 100 -4.70 -17.06 -2.33
N LYS A 101 -4.05 -17.56 -1.28
CA LYS A 101 -2.70 -18.17 -1.33
C LYS A 101 -1.67 -17.23 -1.98
N LYS A 102 -1.65 -15.98 -1.55
CA LYS A 102 -0.72 -14.95 -2.03
C LYS A 102 0.18 -14.47 -0.93
N ASP A 103 1.43 -14.22 -1.29
CA ASP A 103 2.49 -13.87 -0.36
C ASP A 103 2.69 -12.38 -0.14
N CYS A 104 2.21 -11.54 -1.08
CA CYS A 104 2.39 -10.11 -1.06
C CYS A 104 1.19 -9.40 -1.69
N ALA A 105 1.07 -8.10 -1.40
CA ALA A 105 0.15 -7.25 -2.12
C ALA A 105 0.64 -7.01 -3.57
N CYS A 106 -0.29 -6.71 -4.47
CA CYS A 106 0.02 -6.39 -5.87
C CYS A 106 0.66 -5.00 -6.02
N ASN A 107 1.32 -4.78 -7.16
CA ASN A 107 2.01 -3.52 -7.42
C ASN A 107 1.10 -2.29 -7.38
N ALA A 108 -0.15 -2.42 -7.81
CA ALA A 108 -1.12 -1.32 -7.72
C ALA A 108 -1.50 -0.95 -6.28
N PHE A 109 -1.59 -1.92 -5.37
CA PHE A 109 -1.74 -1.63 -3.94
C PHE A 109 -0.56 -0.78 -3.47
N ILE A 110 0.66 -1.19 -3.83
CA ILE A 110 1.90 -0.51 -3.45
C ILE A 110 1.89 0.93 -3.99
N LYS A 111 1.55 1.11 -5.26
CA LYS A 111 1.44 2.42 -5.91
C LYS A 111 0.49 3.35 -5.17
N VAL A 112 -0.73 2.88 -4.86
CA VAL A 112 -1.72 3.68 -4.12
C VAL A 112 -1.22 4.04 -2.72
N VAL A 113 -0.59 3.11 -2.01
CA VAL A 113 -0.03 3.38 -0.67
C VAL A 113 1.10 4.38 -0.72
N TYR A 114 2.01 4.29 -1.69
CA TYR A 114 3.12 5.24 -1.81
C TYR A 114 2.61 6.65 -2.20
N VAL A 115 1.65 6.75 -3.11
CA VAL A 115 1.06 8.05 -3.47
C VAL A 115 0.26 8.66 -2.31
N GLY A 116 -0.50 7.84 -1.57
CA GLY A 116 -1.48 8.33 -0.59
C GLY A 116 -1.00 8.41 0.87
N THR A 117 0.23 8.03 1.19
CA THR A 117 0.73 8.03 2.58
C THR A 117 2.06 8.75 2.71
N ALA A 118 2.40 9.21 3.91
CA ALA A 118 3.70 9.82 4.18
C ALA A 118 4.84 8.77 4.21
N LYS A 119 6.08 9.24 4.00
CA LYS A 119 7.28 8.42 4.18
C LYS A 119 7.31 7.80 5.58
N GLY A 120 7.65 6.52 5.65
CA GLY A 120 7.69 5.75 6.91
C GLY A 120 6.34 5.17 7.36
N ALA A 121 5.26 5.36 6.59
CA ALA A 121 3.98 4.73 6.90
C ALA A 121 4.11 3.19 7.02
N PRO A 122 3.46 2.54 8.01
CA PRO A 122 3.56 1.09 8.20
C PRO A 122 3.14 0.26 6.97
N ALA A 123 2.15 0.70 6.17
CA ALA A 123 1.78 0.00 4.95
C ALA A 123 2.89 0.01 3.87
N ARG A 124 3.71 1.07 3.80
CA ARG A 124 4.90 1.08 2.92
C ARG A 124 5.91 0.02 3.39
N ARG A 125 6.13 -0.10 4.72
CA ARG A 125 7.01 -1.12 5.31
C ARG A 125 6.54 -2.54 4.99
N LEU A 126 5.24 -2.80 5.09
CA LEU A 126 4.67 -4.10 4.71
C LEU A 126 5.05 -4.51 3.27
N ALA A 127 4.95 -3.58 2.32
CA ALA A 127 5.32 -3.84 0.93
C ALA A 127 6.83 -4.08 0.77
N ILE A 128 7.66 -3.29 1.46
CA ILE A 128 9.12 -3.42 1.46
C ILE A 128 9.52 -4.79 2.00
N ASP A 129 9.03 -5.18 3.17
CA ASP A 129 9.39 -6.43 3.84
C ASP A 129 9.03 -7.64 2.96
N ALA A 130 7.84 -7.61 2.33
CA ALA A 130 7.41 -8.68 1.43
C ALA A 130 8.34 -8.83 0.22
N TRP A 131 8.71 -7.73 -0.44
CA TRP A 131 9.59 -7.76 -1.59
C TRP A 131 11.05 -8.10 -1.23
N ALA A 132 11.55 -7.56 -0.13
CA ALA A 132 12.93 -7.80 0.29
C ALA A 132 13.17 -9.24 0.75
N THR A 133 12.16 -9.89 1.34
CA THR A 133 12.29 -11.25 1.89
C THR A 133 11.82 -12.35 0.93
N ARG A 134 10.83 -12.08 0.07
CA ARG A 134 10.21 -13.09 -0.81
C ARG A 134 10.46 -12.83 -2.29
N GLY A 135 11.06 -11.71 -2.63
CA GLY A 135 11.35 -11.35 -4.02
C GLY A 135 12.25 -12.37 -4.71
N HIS A 136 11.90 -12.74 -5.94
CA HIS A 136 12.69 -13.59 -6.81
C HIS A 136 12.53 -13.18 -8.28
N SER A 137 13.36 -13.72 -9.17
CA SER A 137 13.41 -13.33 -10.60
C SER A 137 12.12 -13.55 -11.40
N LYS A 138 11.12 -14.23 -10.82
CA LYS A 138 9.81 -14.50 -11.45
C LYS A 138 8.67 -13.75 -10.75
N PHE A 139 8.98 -12.78 -9.89
CA PHE A 139 7.94 -12.02 -9.24
C PHE A 139 7.18 -11.19 -10.28
N SER A 140 5.85 -11.19 -10.19
CA SER A 140 5.01 -10.48 -11.16
C SER A 140 5.30 -8.98 -11.14
N GLY A 141 5.50 -8.40 -12.33
CA GLY A 141 5.76 -6.97 -12.49
C GLY A 141 7.18 -6.53 -12.17
N LEU A 142 8.13 -7.46 -11.96
CA LEU A 142 9.54 -7.13 -11.73
C LEU A 142 10.17 -6.36 -12.92
N GLU A 143 9.82 -6.73 -14.16
CA GLU A 143 10.38 -6.13 -15.37
C GLU A 143 10.04 -4.63 -15.53
N ASN A 144 8.86 -4.22 -15.04
CA ASN A 144 8.35 -2.84 -15.12
C ASN A 144 8.07 -2.29 -13.71
N LEU A 145 8.90 -2.65 -12.73
CA LEU A 145 8.59 -2.43 -11.33
C LEU A 145 8.42 -0.95 -10.99
N VAL A 146 9.24 -0.07 -11.58
CA VAL A 146 9.18 1.38 -11.35
C VAL A 146 7.85 1.95 -11.86
N GLU A 147 7.42 1.52 -13.05
CA GLU A 147 6.20 1.97 -13.71
C GLU A 147 4.94 1.46 -12.99
N GLU A 148 4.97 0.20 -12.56
CA GLU A 148 3.87 -0.46 -11.87
C GLU A 148 3.74 -0.02 -10.40
N THR A 149 4.83 0.43 -9.78
CA THR A 149 4.84 0.93 -8.40
C THR A 149 5.25 2.41 -8.36
N CYS A 150 6.50 2.72 -8.00
CA CYS A 150 7.14 4.02 -8.10
C CYS A 150 8.65 3.89 -7.82
N VAL A 151 9.43 4.92 -8.20
CA VAL A 151 10.89 4.96 -7.96
C VAL A 151 11.25 4.91 -6.46
N GLU A 152 10.43 5.54 -5.61
CA GLU A 152 10.65 5.53 -4.15
C GLU A 152 10.60 4.12 -3.58
N PHE A 153 9.61 3.33 -4.03
CA PHE A 153 9.45 1.95 -3.59
C PHE A 153 10.64 1.08 -3.99
N VAL A 154 11.08 1.17 -5.24
CA VAL A 154 12.23 0.38 -5.73
C VAL A 154 13.49 0.69 -4.94
N HIS A 155 13.72 1.97 -4.65
CA HIS A 155 14.87 2.41 -3.85
C HIS A 155 14.77 1.93 -2.39
N ASP A 156 13.58 1.98 -1.78
CA ASP A 156 13.37 1.50 -0.41
C ASP A 156 13.53 -0.02 -0.32
N VAL A 157 13.05 -0.79 -1.31
CA VAL A 157 13.27 -2.24 -1.41
C VAL A 157 14.75 -2.56 -1.58
N LEU A 158 15.47 -1.87 -2.47
CA LEU A 158 16.90 -2.11 -2.69
C LEU A 158 17.69 -1.92 -1.39
N LYS A 159 17.39 -0.86 -0.63
CA LYS A 159 18.01 -0.62 0.67
C LYS A 159 17.75 -1.75 1.65
N GLU A 160 16.54 -2.29 1.68
CA GLU A 160 16.21 -3.38 2.59
C GLU A 160 16.83 -4.72 2.15
N VAL A 161 16.81 -5.02 0.86
CA VAL A 161 17.50 -6.19 0.29
C VAL A 161 18.98 -6.18 0.63
N LEU A 162 19.66 -5.03 0.53
CA LEU A 162 21.09 -4.92 0.85
C LEU A 162 21.40 -5.13 2.35
N LYS A 163 20.44 -4.94 3.25
CA LYS A 163 20.61 -5.25 4.69
C LYS A 163 20.48 -6.74 4.96
N ILE A 164 19.64 -7.44 4.19
CA ILE A 164 19.33 -8.87 4.40
C ILE A 164 20.30 -9.76 3.61
N ARG A 165 20.79 -9.27 2.47
CA ARG A 165 21.69 -10.00 1.59
C ARG A 165 22.98 -10.37 2.33
N PRO A 166 23.44 -11.64 2.26
CA PRO A 166 24.75 -12.03 2.78
C PRO A 166 25.88 -11.22 2.16
N ASP A 167 26.92 -10.92 2.93
CA ASP A 167 28.13 -10.31 2.40
C ASP A 167 28.83 -11.30 1.46
N THR A 168 28.96 -10.92 0.18
CA THR A 168 29.61 -11.73 -0.86
C THR A 168 30.93 -11.12 -1.32
N ARG A 169 31.61 -10.31 -0.49
CA ARG A 169 32.90 -9.68 -0.83
C ARG A 169 34.00 -10.63 -1.33
N SER A 170 33.92 -11.92 -1.02
CA SER A 170 34.86 -12.95 -1.48
C SER A 170 34.38 -13.72 -2.72
N ASP A 171 33.22 -13.38 -3.29
CA ASP A 171 32.59 -14.05 -4.42
C ASP A 171 32.36 -13.06 -5.58
N ASN A 172 33.45 -12.44 -6.02
CA ASN A 172 33.43 -11.41 -7.04
C ASN A 172 33.29 -12.03 -8.43
N VAL A 173 32.12 -11.87 -9.04
CA VAL A 173 31.82 -12.39 -10.39
C VAL A 173 32.79 -11.83 -11.45
N TRP A 174 33.23 -10.57 -11.31
CA TRP A 174 34.17 -9.96 -12.25
C TRP A 174 35.60 -10.52 -12.18
N GLU A 175 35.97 -11.18 -11.08
CA GLU A 175 37.24 -11.91 -10.98
C GLU A 175 37.12 -13.33 -11.52
N LYS A 176 35.93 -13.95 -11.39
CA LYS A 176 35.66 -15.33 -11.83
C LYS A 176 35.31 -15.44 -13.31
N GLU A 177 34.60 -14.44 -13.82
CA GLU A 177 34.04 -14.37 -15.18
C GLU A 177 34.33 -12.99 -15.82
N PRO A 178 35.60 -12.54 -15.89
CA PRO A 178 35.96 -11.22 -16.44
C PRO A 178 35.53 -11.04 -17.90
N GLU A 179 35.42 -12.13 -18.66
CA GLU A 179 34.99 -12.15 -20.06
C GLU A 179 33.57 -11.63 -20.28
N ARG A 180 32.71 -11.64 -19.25
CA ARG A 180 31.37 -11.02 -19.30
C ARG A 180 31.40 -9.52 -19.54
N TYR A 181 32.54 -8.89 -19.26
CA TYR A 181 32.74 -7.45 -19.33
C TYR A 181 33.62 -7.03 -20.50
N PHE A 182 34.15 -7.98 -21.27
CA PHE A 182 34.96 -7.68 -22.45
C PHE A 182 34.05 -7.37 -23.65
N VAL A 183 34.42 -6.33 -24.40
CA VAL A 183 33.78 -6.01 -25.68
C VAL A 183 34.25 -7.05 -26.69
N LYS A 184 33.32 -7.71 -27.39
CA LYS A 184 33.65 -8.65 -28.45
C LYS A 184 33.91 -7.87 -29.74
N ASP A 185 34.98 -8.21 -30.45
CA ASP A 185 35.22 -7.67 -31.80
C ASP A 185 34.24 -8.31 -32.78
N ASP A 186 33.50 -7.49 -33.54
CA ASP A 186 32.55 -7.93 -34.58
C ASP A 186 33.24 -8.46 -35.85
N THR A 187 34.56 -8.68 -35.83
CA THR A 187 35.31 -9.17 -36.99
C THR A 187 35.41 -10.69 -36.96
N ASN A 188 34.45 -11.36 -37.60
CA ASN A 188 34.62 -12.53 -38.48
C ASN A 188 33.25 -13.05 -38.97
N GLU A 189 32.60 -12.28 -39.83
CA GLU A 189 31.75 -12.84 -40.90
C GLU A 189 32.37 -12.39 -42.24
N ASP A 190 33.36 -13.15 -42.70
CA ASP A 190 33.77 -13.25 -44.11
C ASP A 190 33.62 -14.71 -44.54
#